data_AF-A0A972I1R8-F1
#
_entry.id   AF-A0A972I1R8-F1
#
_cell.length_a   1.000
_cell.length_b   1.000
_cell.length_c   1.000
_cell.angle_alpha   90.00
_cell.angle_beta   90.00
_cell.angle_gamma   90.00
#
_symmetry.space_group_name_H-M   'P 1'
#
loop_
_entity.id
_entity.type
_entity.pdbx_description
1 polymer ?
#
loop_
_entity_poly.entity_id
_entity_poly.type
_entity_poly.pdbx_seq_one_letter_code
_entity_poly.pdbx_strand_id
1 'polypeptide(L)' 'MSFFNALNKLIKRKKVNGYYNSDDLITVKEKQSLLVGFSIILIPLLIAIILIILN' A
#
# COMPACT_ATOMS: atom_id res chain seq x y z
N MET A 1 -9.08 -9.85 -3.19
CA MET A 1 -9.82 -8.93 -2.30
C MET A 1 -8.96 -8.29 -1.19
N SER A 2 -7.81 -8.87 -0.77
CA SER A 2 -7.04 -8.34 0.38
C SER A 2 -6.32 -7.00 0.12
N PHE A 3 -5.77 -6.79 -1.09
CA PHE A 3 -5.03 -5.55 -1.40
C PHE A 3 -5.92 -4.31 -1.33
N PHE A 4 -7.05 -4.30 -2.05
CA PHE A 4 -7.96 -3.16 -2.07
C PHE A 4 -8.61 -2.90 -0.70
N ASN A 5 -8.91 -3.95 0.07
CA ASN A 5 -9.38 -3.77 1.44
C ASN A 5 -8.31 -3.15 2.35
N ALA A 6 -7.05 -3.61 2.25
CA ALA A 6 -5.93 -3.04 2.97
C ALA A 6 -5.66 -1.57 2.59
N LEU A 7 -5.79 -1.26 1.30
CA LEU A 7 -5.69 0.10 0.77
C LEU A 7 -6.82 0.99 1.31
N ASN A 8 -8.05 0.46 1.34
CA ASN A 8 -9.21 1.17 1.86
C ASN A 8 -9.08 1.44 3.36
N LYS A 9 -8.55 0.47 4.13
CA LYS A 9 -8.20 0.67 5.56
C LYS A 9 -7.17 1.78 5.75
N LEU A 10 -6.15 1.85 4.90
CA LEU A 10 -5.16 2.94 4.94
C LEU A 10 -5.80 4.31 4.68
N ILE A 11 -6.65 4.41 3.65
CA ILE A 11 -7.28 5.68 3.24
C ILE A 11 -8.35 6.14 4.23
N LYS A 12 -9.17 5.20 4.73
CA LYS A 12 -10.28 5.50 5.63
C LYS A 12 -9.89 5.60 7.09
N ARG A 13 -8.63 5.32 7.44
CA ARG A 13 -8.15 5.35 8.82
C ARG A 13 -8.39 6.73 9.44
N LYS A 14 -9.34 6.82 10.36
CA LYS A 14 -9.61 8.05 11.12
C LYS A 14 -9.46 7.77 12.60
N LYS A 15 -8.80 8.68 13.31
CA LYS A 15 -8.81 8.65 14.78
C LYS A 15 -10.14 9.18 15.27
N VAL A 16 -10.79 8.45 16.16
CA VAL A 16 -11.95 8.92 16.92
C VAL A 16 -11.51 9.02 18.38
N ASN A 17 -11.59 10.22 18.96
CA ASN A 17 -11.15 10.49 20.33
C ASN A 17 -9.71 10.02 20.62
N GLY A 18 -8.81 10.14 19.64
CA GLY A 18 -7.40 9.75 19.78
C GLY A 18 -7.11 8.26 19.56
N TYR A 19 -8.13 7.41 19.49
CA TYR A 19 -8.01 5.97 19.26
C TYR A 19 -8.35 5.59 17.82
N TYR A 20 -7.76 4.50 17.35
CA TYR A 20 -8.11 3.88 16.07
C TYR A 20 -9.03 2.69 16.33
N ASN A 21 -9.99 2.47 15.44
CA ASN A 21 -10.80 1.26 15.49
C ASN A 21 -9.92 0.04 15.17
N SER A 22 -10.14 -1.08 15.88
CA SER A 22 -9.43 -2.34 15.64
C SER A 22 -9.66 -2.88 14.24
N ASP A 23 -10.84 -2.63 13.67
CA ASP A 23 -11.20 -3.08 12.32
C ASP A 23 -10.34 -2.41 11.24
N ASP A 24 -9.83 -1.20 11.52
CA ASP A 24 -8.95 -0.45 10.64
C ASP A 24 -7.48 -0.89 10.77
N LEU A 25 -7.17 -1.84 11.67
CA LEU A 25 -5.82 -2.39 11.77
C LEU A 25 -5.50 -3.26 10.57
N ILE A 26 -4.29 -3.06 10.06
CA ILE A 26 -3.75 -3.82 8.94
C ILE A 26 -3.12 -5.08 9.47
N THR A 27 -3.61 -6.22 9.01
CA THR A 27 -3.06 -7.54 9.35
C THR A 27 -1.74 -7.79 8.63
N VAL A 28 -0.96 -8.76 9.11
CA VAL A 28 0.33 -9.12 8.49
C VAL A 28 0.15 -9.54 7.02
N LYS A 29 -0.91 -10.28 6.70
CA LYS A 29 -1.23 -10.71 5.33
C LYS A 29 -1.57 -9.51 4.43
N GLU A 30 -2.37 -8.57 4.93
CA GLU A 30 -2.72 -7.34 4.22
C GLU A 30 -1.48 -6.46 3.96
N LYS A 31 -0.59 -6.32 4.95
CA LYS A 31 0.68 -5.61 4.80
C LYS A 31 1.56 -6.23 3.71
N GLN A 32 1.68 -7.56 3.68
CA GLN A 32 2.46 -8.26 2.67
C GLN A 32 1.84 -8.09 1.28
N SER A 33 0.51 -8.16 1.18
CA SER A 33 -0.22 -7.89 -0.06
C SER A 33 0.01 -6.47 -0.57
N LEU A 34 0.02 -5.46 0.31
CA LEU A 34 0.31 -4.07 -0.05
C LEU A 34 1.73 -3.92 -0.61
N LEU A 35 2.72 -4.49 0.07
CA LEU A 35 4.12 -4.45 -0.38
C LEU A 35 4.28 -5.05 -1.76
N VAL A 36 3.74 -6.25 -2.00
CA VAL A 36 3.82 -6.92 -3.31
C VAL A 36 3.11 -6.08 -4.38
N GLY A 37 1.90 -5.59 -4.10
CA GLY A 37 1.14 -4.78 -5.05
C GLY A 37 1.84 -3.48 -5.44
N PHE A 38 2.42 -2.76 -4.48
CA PHE A 38 3.20 -1.55 -4.78
C PHE A 38 4.48 -1.86 -5.56
N SER A 39 5.21 -2.93 -5.20
CA SER A 39 6.45 -3.31 -5.90
C SER A 39 6.22 -3.64 -7.37
N ILE A 40 5.10 -4.27 -7.72
CA ILE A 40 4.75 -4.60 -9.12
C ILE A 40 4.65 -3.35 -9.99
N ILE A 41 4.22 -2.21 -9.43
CA ILE A 41 4.08 -0.95 -10.18
C ILE A 41 5.38 -0.14 -10.11
N LEU A 42 5.95 -0.05 -8.91
CA LEU A 42 7.04 0.87 -8.61
C LEU A 42 8.37 0.41 -9.21
N ILE A 43 8.63 -0.90 -9.30
CA ILE A 43 9.86 -1.44 -9.90
C ILE A 43 9.90 -1.18 -11.41
N PRO A 44 8.88 -1.53 -12.23
CA PRO A 44 8.89 -1.23 -13.65
C PRO A 44 8.98 0.27 -13.93
N LEU A 45 8.31 1.10 -13.12
CA LEU A 45 8.38 2.56 -13.24
C LEU A 45 9.80 3.07 -13.02
N LEU A 46 10.49 2.60 -11.98
CA LEU A 46 11.88 2.96 -11.71
C LEU A 46 12.81 2.53 -12.85
N ILE A 47 12.64 1.32 -13.38
CA ILE A 47 13.42 0.83 -14.53
C ILE A 47 13.21 1.75 -15.74
N ALA A 48 11.96 2.10 -16.04
CA ALA A 48 11.64 3.00 -17.16
C ALA A 48 12.29 4.38 -16.98
N ILE A 49 12.24 4.96 -15.78
CA ILE A 49 12.88 6.25 -15.48
C ILE A 49 14.40 6.17 -15.68
N ILE A 50 15.04 5.11 -15.19
CA ILE A 50 16.49 4.91 -15.33
C ILE A 50 16.87 4.81 -16.81
N LEU A 51 16.10 4.06 -17.61
CA LEU A 51 16.34 3.93 -19.05
C LEU A 51 16.21 5.28 -19.78
N ILE A 52 15.25 6.13 -19.39
CA ILE A 52 15.10 7.48 -19.97
C ILE A 52 16.27 8.39 -19.58
N ILE A 53 16.78 8.29 -18.36
CA ILE A 53 17.90 9.14 -17.91
C ILE A 53 19.22 8.74 -18.57
N LEU A 54 19.43 7.44 -18.80
CA LEU A 54 20.67 6.90 -19.38
C LEU A 54 20.75 7.03 -20.91
N ASN A 55 19.63 7.30 -21.57
CA ASN A 55 19.52 7.42 -23.02
C ASN A 55 19.43 8.88 -23.47
#